data_AF-M1EHJ3-F1
#
_entry.id   AF-M1EHJ3-F1
#
_cell.length_a   1.000
_cell.length_b   1.000
_cell.length_c   1.000
_cell.angle_alpha   90.00
_cell.angle_beta   90.00
_cell.angle_gamma   90.00
#
_symmetry.space_group_name_H-M   'P 1'
#
loop_
_entity.id
_entity.type
_entity.pdbx_description
1 polymer ?
#
loop_
_entity_poly.entity_id
_entity_poly.type
_entity_poly.pdbx_seq_one_letter_code
_entity_poly.pdbx_strand_id
1 'polypeptide(L)'
;MSWALEEWKEGLPTRALQKIQELEGQLDKLKKERQQRQFQLETLEAALQKQKQKVENEKTEGANLKRENQSLMEICENLEKTKQKISHELQVKESQVNFQEGQL
;
A
#
# COMPACT_ATOMS: atom_id res chain seq x y z
N MET A 1 -31.55 35.44 2.15
CA MET A 1 -32.63 36.36 1.73
C MET A 1 -33.24 35.80 0.44
N SER A 2 -34.44 35.21 0.51
CA SER A 2 -35.09 34.53 -0.62
C SER A 2 -36.40 35.21 -1.08
N TRP A 3 -36.65 36.45 -0.67
CA TRP A 3 -37.90 37.14 -1.00
C TRP A 3 -37.91 37.70 -2.45
N ALA A 4 -36.75 38.06 -3.01
CA ALA A 4 -36.66 38.52 -4.41
C ALA A 4 -36.63 37.40 -5.46
N LEU A 5 -36.65 36.12 -5.05
CA LEU A 5 -36.43 34.99 -5.96
C LEU A 5 -37.69 34.51 -6.67
N GLU A 6 -38.87 34.94 -6.23
CA GLU A 6 -40.17 34.48 -6.77
C GLU A 6 -40.96 35.62 -7.46
N GLU A 7 -40.58 36.88 -7.25
CA GLU A 7 -41.24 38.06 -7.87
C GLU A 7 -41.21 37.98 -9.41
N TRP A 8 -40.19 37.38 -10.01
CA TRP A 8 -40.11 37.22 -11.48
C TRP A 8 -41.11 36.19 -12.03
N LYS A 9 -41.68 35.33 -11.17
CA LYS A 9 -42.71 34.36 -11.57
C LYS A 9 -44.11 34.99 -11.57
N GLU A 10 -44.28 36.18 -11.02
CA GLU A 10 -45.57 36.88 -11.02
C GLU A 10 -46.03 37.22 -12.44
N GLY A 11 -47.31 37.00 -12.74
CA GLY A 11 -47.90 37.25 -14.06
C GLY A 11 -47.64 36.18 -15.12
N LEU A 12 -46.85 35.13 -14.84
CA LEU A 12 -46.65 34.02 -15.78
C LEU A 12 -47.90 33.12 -15.89
N PRO A 13 -48.20 32.58 -17.09
CA PRO A 13 -49.27 31.59 -17.25
C PRO A 13 -49.05 30.34 -16.40
N THR A 14 -50.12 29.74 -15.86
CA THR A 14 -50.06 28.55 -14.99
C THR A 14 -49.24 27.40 -15.57
N ARG A 15 -49.33 27.17 -16.89
CA ARG A 15 -48.55 26.13 -17.57
C ARG A 15 -47.04 26.40 -17.52
N ALA A 16 -46.63 27.66 -17.59
CA ALA A 16 -45.22 28.05 -17.46
C ALA A 16 -44.74 27.83 -16.03
N LEU A 17 -45.54 28.23 -15.03
CA LEU A 17 -45.24 28.02 -13.61
C LEU A 17 -45.07 26.54 -13.26
N GLN A 18 -45.96 25.68 -13.75
CA GLN A 18 -45.86 24.23 -13.56
C GLN A 18 -44.56 23.67 -14.17
N LYS A 19 -44.18 24.14 -15.37
CA LYS A 19 -42.95 23.68 -16.01
C LYS A 19 -41.70 24.15 -15.26
N ILE A 20 -41.72 25.36 -14.73
CA ILE A 20 -40.65 25.90 -13.89
C ILE A 20 -40.48 25.04 -12.64
N GLN A 21 -41.56 24.74 -11.91
CA GLN A 21 -41.50 23.88 -10.72
C GLN A 21 -40.96 22.48 -11.03
N GLU A 22 -41.37 21.88 -12.15
CA GLU A 22 -40.83 20.59 -12.58
C GLU A 22 -39.31 20.64 -12.81
N LEU A 23 -38.84 21.67 -13.53
CA LEU A 23 -37.42 21.86 -13.80
C LEU A 23 -36.61 22.17 -12.54
N GLU A 24 -37.15 22.97 -11.62
CA GLU A 24 -36.53 23.25 -10.32
C GLU A 24 -36.39 21.97 -9.49
N GLY A 25 -37.40 21.10 -9.49
CA GLY A 25 -37.35 19.80 -8.85
C GLY A 25 -36.30 18.86 -9.47
N GLN A 26 -36.23 18.81 -10.80
CA GLN A 26 -35.18 18.04 -11.50
C GLN A 26 -33.78 18.58 -11.19
N LEU A 27 -33.62 19.90 -11.14
CA LEU A 27 -32.35 20.54 -10.81
C LEU A 27 -31.90 20.22 -9.39
N ASP A 28 -32.81 20.25 -8.41
CA ASP A 28 -32.49 19.88 -7.02
C ASP A 28 -32.06 18.42 -6.92
N LYS A 29 -32.77 17.51 -7.60
CA LYS A 29 -32.39 16.08 -7.66
C LYS A 29 -30.99 15.90 -8.25
N LEU A 30 -30.70 16.54 -9.39
CA LEU A 30 -29.39 16.46 -10.03
C LEU A 30 -28.27 17.05 -9.15
N LYS A 31 -28.54 18.14 -8.42
CA LYS A 31 -27.57 18.72 -7.47
C LYS A 31 -27.23 17.74 -6.35
N LYS A 32 -28.24 17.09 -5.75
CA LYS A 32 -28.05 16.07 -4.71
C LYS A 32 -27.28 14.87 -5.22
N GLU A 33 -27.66 14.33 -6.39
CA GLU A 33 -26.93 13.22 -7.00
C GLU A 33 -25.48 13.57 -7.31
N ARG A 34 -25.21 14.78 -7.82
CA ARG A 34 -23.85 15.25 -8.06
C ARG A 34 -23.04 15.33 -6.77
N GLN A 35 -23.61 15.86 -5.69
CA GLN A 35 -22.93 15.93 -4.39
C GLN A 35 -22.62 14.53 -3.84
N GLN A 36 -23.55 13.59 -3.96
CA GLN A 36 -23.32 12.21 -3.54
C GLN A 36 -22.20 11.55 -4.35
N ARG A 37 -22.20 11.72 -5.68
CA ARG A 37 -21.13 11.18 -6.55
C ARG A 37 -19.78 11.82 -6.25
N GLN A 38 -19.75 13.13 -5.98
CA GLN A 38 -18.52 13.84 -5.60
C GLN A 38 -17.93 13.28 -4.29
N PHE A 39 -18.76 13.08 -3.27
CA PHE A 39 -18.32 12.46 -2.02
C PHE A 39 -17.79 11.03 -2.20
N GLN A 40 -18.44 10.23 -3.05
CA GLN A 40 -17.97 8.89 -3.39
C GLN A 40 -16.62 8.93 -4.09
N LEU A 41 -16.43 9.87 -5.03
CA LEU A 41 -15.17 10.06 -5.73
C LEU A 41 -14.04 10.43 -4.75
N GLU A 42 -14.26 11.41 -3.89
CA GLU A 42 -13.29 11.83 -2.86
C GLU A 42 -12.91 10.68 -1.91
N THR A 43 -13.89 9.85 -1.54
CA THR A 43 -13.65 8.66 -0.72
C THR A 43 -12.77 7.65 -1.44
N LEU A 44 -13.05 7.38 -2.72
CA LEU A 44 -12.27 6.45 -3.53
C LEU A 44 -10.85 6.96 -3.79
N GLU A 45 -10.69 8.27 -4.03
CA GLU A 45 -9.38 8.91 -4.18
C GLU A 45 -8.53 8.80 -2.92
N ALA A 46 -9.12 9.02 -1.75
CA ALA A 46 -8.44 8.84 -0.47
C ALA A 46 -8.02 7.37 -0.24
N ALA A 47 -8.90 6.41 -0.55
CA ALA A 47 -8.60 4.99 -0.45
C ALA A 47 -7.47 4.57 -1.42
N LEU A 48 -7.50 5.08 -2.66
CA LEU A 48 -6.45 4.84 -3.65
C LEU A 48 -5.11 5.38 -3.19
N GLN A 49 -5.07 6.60 -2.63
CA GLN A 49 -3.83 7.19 -2.14
C GLN A 49 -3.24 6.38 -0.98
N LYS A 50 -4.09 5.90 -0.05
CA LYS A 50 -3.66 5.00 1.02
C LYS A 50 -3.07 3.69 0.47
N GLN A 51 -3.69 3.12 -0.56
CA GLN A 51 -3.20 1.88 -1.17
C GLN A 51 -1.88 2.08 -1.91
N LYS A 52 -1.68 3.20 -2.61
CA LYS A 52 -0.40 3.55 -3.22
C LYS A 52 0.72 3.63 -2.19
N GLN A 53 0.48 4.30 -1.06
CA GLN A 53 1.46 4.38 0.03
C GLN A 53 1.79 2.99 0.59
N LYS A 54 0.78 2.13 0.76
CA LYS A 54 0.99 0.76 1.23
C LYS A 54 1.89 -0.04 0.28
N VAL A 55 1.65 0.06 -1.04
CA VAL A 55 2.47 -0.64 -2.04
C VAL A 55 3.91 -0.16 -2.02
N GLU A 56 4.16 1.15 -1.91
CA GLU A 56 5.54 1.67 -1.82
C GLU A 56 6.25 1.24 -0.54
N ASN A 57 5.53 1.17 0.58
CA ASN A 57 6.07 0.62 1.83
C ASN A 57 6.42 -0.88 1.68
N GLU A 58 5.54 -1.68 1.08
CA GLU A 58 5.78 -3.11 0.85
C GLU A 58 6.94 -3.36 -0.11
N LYS A 59 7.12 -2.53 -1.14
CA LYS A 59 8.31 -2.60 -2.03
C LYS A 59 9.59 -2.31 -1.26
N THR A 60 9.58 -1.30 -0.40
CA THR A 60 10.73 -0.93 0.42
C THR A 60 11.08 -2.07 1.38
N GLU A 61 10.07 -2.65 2.03
CA GLU A 61 10.26 -3.79 2.92
C GLU A 61 10.77 -5.03 2.18
N GLY A 62 10.21 -5.34 1.01
CA GLY A 62 10.69 -6.42 0.17
C GLY A 62 12.15 -6.23 -0.25
N ALA A 63 12.58 -5.00 -0.54
CA ALA A 63 13.98 -4.70 -0.83
C ALA A 63 14.89 -4.86 0.39
N ASN A 64 14.41 -4.50 1.60
CA ASN A 64 15.13 -4.73 2.85
C ASN A 64 15.32 -6.22 3.13
N LEU A 65 14.24 -7.00 3.06
CA LEU A 65 14.27 -8.46 3.26
C LEU A 65 15.19 -9.16 2.26
N LYS A 66 15.19 -8.71 0.99
CA LYS A 66 16.10 -9.26 -0.02
C LYS A 66 17.57 -9.01 0.34
N ARG A 67 17.90 -7.81 0.83
CA ARG A 67 19.26 -7.46 1.29
C ARG A 67 19.67 -8.28 2.52
N GLU A 68 18.78 -8.42 3.51
CA GLU A 68 19.04 -9.21 4.70
C GLU A 68 19.25 -10.69 4.37
N ASN A 69 18.39 -11.25 3.51
CA ASN A 69 18.51 -12.63 3.07
C ASN A 69 19.84 -12.89 2.33
N GLN A 70 20.26 -11.95 1.47
CA GLN A 70 21.58 -12.04 0.82
C GLN A 70 22.72 -12.03 1.84
N SER A 71 22.70 -11.12 2.81
CA SER A 71 23.69 -11.06 3.88
C SER A 71 23.75 -12.35 4.69
N LEU A 72 22.60 -12.92 5.06
CA LEU A 72 22.51 -14.18 5.78
C LEU A 72 23.09 -15.35 4.96
N MET A 73 22.81 -15.42 3.65
CA MET A 73 23.41 -16.43 2.78
C MET A 73 24.94 -16.33 2.75
N GLU A 74 25.49 -15.12 2.62
CA GLU A 74 26.94 -14.88 2.64
C GLU A 74 27.57 -15.31 3.99
N ILE A 75 26.90 -15.00 5.11
CA ILE A 75 27.32 -15.43 6.45
C ILE A 75 27.31 -16.96 6.56
N CYS A 76 26.25 -17.63 6.11
CA CYS A 76 26.16 -19.08 6.12
C CYS A 76 27.27 -19.73 5.30
N GLU A 77 27.58 -19.20 4.12
CA GLU A 77 28.67 -19.70 3.27
C GLU A 77 30.03 -19.57 3.98
N ASN A 78 30.29 -18.42 4.61
CA ASN A 78 31.53 -18.17 5.35
C ASN A 78 31.67 -19.08 6.59
N LEU A 79 30.57 -19.34 7.28
CA LEU A 79 30.53 -20.27 8.41
C LEU A 79 30.83 -21.70 7.95
N GLU A 80 30.26 -22.15 6.83
CA GLU A 80 30.52 -23.51 6.32
C GLU A 80 31.99 -23.67 5.89
N LYS A 81 32.58 -22.66 5.24
CA LYS A 81 34.03 -22.64 4.93
C LYS A 81 34.88 -22.74 6.19
N THR A 82 34.53 -21.98 7.22
CA THR A 82 35.25 -21.97 8.50
C THR A 82 35.15 -23.33 9.20
N LYS A 83 33.95 -23.92 9.23
CA LYS A 83 33.70 -25.25 9.77
C LYS A 83 34.50 -26.33 9.03
N GLN A 84 34.54 -26.30 7.70
CA GLN A 84 35.35 -27.24 6.91
C GLN A 84 36.84 -27.12 7.25
N LYS A 85 37.36 -25.89 7.36
CA LYS A 85 38.75 -25.64 7.76
C LYS A 85 39.06 -26.21 9.14
N ILE A 86 38.22 -25.91 10.13
CA ILE A 86 38.39 -26.42 11.51
C ILE A 86 38.30 -27.94 11.54
N SER A 87 37.37 -28.55 10.80
CA SER A 87 37.23 -30.00 10.71
C SER A 87 38.48 -30.66 10.12
N HIS A 88 39.09 -30.05 9.11
CA HIS A 88 40.33 -30.55 8.53
C HIS A 88 41.52 -30.41 9.51
N GLU A 89 41.64 -29.25 10.17
CA GLU A 89 42.67 -29.03 11.19
C GLU A 89 42.55 -30.03 12.35
N LEU A 90 41.32 -30.32 12.79
CA LEU A 90 41.04 -31.32 13.82
C LEU A 90 41.52 -32.71 13.40
N GLN A 91 41.17 -33.16 12.18
CA GLN A 91 41.59 -34.46 11.65
C GLN A 91 43.12 -34.60 11.58
N VAL A 92 43.81 -33.53 11.18
CA VAL A 92 45.29 -33.48 11.16
C VAL A 92 45.85 -33.63 12.57
N LYS A 93 45.26 -32.95 13.56
CA LYS A 93 45.69 -33.04 14.97
C LYS A 93 45.44 -34.41 15.58
N GLU A 94 44.29 -35.02 15.33
CA GLU A 94 43.99 -36.39 15.76
C GLU A 94 45.00 -37.38 15.17
N SER A 95 45.32 -37.26 13.88
CA SER A 95 46.33 -38.11 13.24
C SER A 95 47.72 -37.94 13.87
N GLN A 96 48.08 -36.71 14.23
CA GLN A 96 49.35 -36.40 14.90
C GLN A 96 49.41 -37.03 16.31
N VAL A 97 48.33 -36.94 17.09
CA VAL A 97 48.23 -37.55 18.42
C VAL A 97 48.33 -39.07 18.31
N ASN A 98 47.56 -39.70 17.43
CA ASN A 98 47.60 -41.16 17.22
C ASN A 98 49.00 -41.66 16.85
N PHE A 99 49.74 -40.90 16.03
CA PHE A 99 51.11 -41.23 15.67
C PHE A 99 52.06 -41.17 16.87
N GLN A 100 51.91 -40.16 17.73
CA GLN A 100 52.72 -40.01 18.94
C GLN A 100 52.40 -41.10 19.98
N GLU A 101 51.13 -41.45 20.14
CA GLU A 101 50.70 -42.53 21.04
C GLU A 101 51.24 -43.90 20.61
N GLY A 102 51.32 -44.18 19.30
CA GLY A 102 51.92 -45.43 18.79
C GLY A 102 53.45 -45.54 18.96
N GLN A 103 54.12 -44.47 19.40
CA GLN A 103 55.57 -44.45 19.68
C GLN A 103 55.90 -44.60 21.18
N LEU A 104 54.88 -44.59 22.05
CA LEU A 104 55.00 -44.77 23.50
C LEU A 104 54.83 -46.24 23.89
#